data_AF-C6HGR0-F1
#
_entry.id   AF-C6HGR0-F1
#
_cell.length_a   1.000
_cell.length_b   1.000
_cell.length_c   1.000
_cell.angle_alpha   90.00
_cell.angle_beta   90.00
_cell.angle_gamma   90.00
#
_symmetry.space_group_name_H-M   'P 1'
#
loop_
_entity.id
_entity.type
_entity.pdbx_description
1 polymer ?
#
loop_
_entity_poly.entity_id
_entity_poly.type
_entity_poly.pdbx_seq_one_letter_code
_entity_poly.pdbx_strand_id
1 'polypeptide(L)'
;MGAKWNYRVIDPLQGDGTHKSSASEAEILPENGILDTPQWLAMLFPSFSAPNYQHAKENLKHEYENYFVPSIASDVCFRKMYDVIGDPVNIGSGDGGSISYIASEWLETTLEDVQYRPCMRTYATIRG
;
A
#
# COMPACT_ATOMS: atom_id res chain seq x y z
N MET A 1 3.59 -17.79 -1.26
CA MET A 1 2.65 -16.66 -1.31
C MET A 1 2.47 -16.28 -2.77
N GLY A 2 1.24 -16.00 -3.21
CA GLY A 2 0.92 -15.58 -4.57
C GLY A 2 -0.06 -14.42 -4.52
N ALA A 3 -0.12 -13.63 -5.59
CA ALA A 3 -1.00 -12.47 -5.68
C ALA A 3 -2.48 -12.90 -5.69
N LYS A 4 -3.33 -12.16 -4.98
CA LYS A 4 -4.79 -12.32 -4.93
C LYS A 4 -5.45 -11.92 -6.26
N TRP A 5 -4.89 -10.92 -6.94
CA TRP A 5 -5.39 -10.41 -8.21
C TRP A 5 -4.24 -10.16 -9.19
N ASN A 6 -4.59 -9.89 -10.44
CA ASN A 6 -3.66 -9.39 -11.44
C ASN A 6 -3.59 -7.86 -11.31
N TYR A 7 -2.37 -7.32 -11.17
CA TYR A 7 -2.16 -5.89 -10.96
C TYR A 7 -1.43 -5.25 -12.13
N ARG A 8 -1.81 -4.03 -12.47
CA ARG A 8 -1.02 -3.13 -13.32
C ARG A 8 -0.54 -1.96 -12.48
N VAL A 9 0.76 -1.90 -12.23
CA VAL A 9 1.40 -0.74 -11.59
C VAL A 9 1.43 0.40 -12.60
N ILE A 10 0.94 1.58 -12.20
CA ILE A 10 0.85 2.76 -13.05
C ILE A 10 1.98 3.73 -12.69
N ASP A 11 1.71 4.68 -11.80
CA ASP A 11 2.62 5.77 -11.50
C ASP A 11 3.18 5.67 -10.07
N PRO A 12 4.46 5.98 -9.87
CA PRO A 12 5.02 6.12 -8.54
C PRO A 12 4.37 7.30 -7.84
N LEU A 13 3.90 7.08 -6.61
CA LEU A 13 3.39 8.15 -5.77
C LEU A 13 4.57 9.00 -5.30
N GLN A 14 4.52 10.29 -5.60
CA GLN A 14 5.52 11.23 -5.15
C GLN A 14 5.31 11.52 -3.66
N GLY A 15 6.25 11.08 -2.82
CA GLY A 15 6.30 11.49 -1.42
C GLY A 15 7.07 12.80 -1.22
N ASP A 16 7.19 13.21 0.04
CA ASP A 16 7.92 14.39 0.52
C ASP A 16 9.46 14.25 0.56
N GLY A 17 10.00 13.13 0.05
CA GLY A 17 11.41 12.79 0.09
C GLY A 17 11.95 12.29 1.46
N THR A 18 11.11 12.16 2.48
CA THR A 18 11.50 11.60 3.79
C THR A 18 11.19 10.10 3.93
N HIS A 19 10.44 9.54 2.97
CA HIS A 19 9.99 8.16 2.96
C HIS A 19 11.14 7.16 2.75
N LYS A 20 11.09 6.05 3.50
CA LYS A 20 12.05 4.93 3.37
C LYS A 20 11.53 3.78 2.49
N SER A 21 10.27 3.87 2.05
CA SER A 21 9.58 2.91 1.20
C SER A 21 8.92 3.68 0.05
N SER A 22 8.83 3.06 -1.11
CA SER A 22 8.14 3.63 -2.27
C SER A 22 6.71 3.12 -2.34
N ALA A 23 5.83 3.93 -2.91
CA ALA A 23 4.47 3.54 -3.20
C ALA A 23 4.14 3.85 -4.67
N SER A 24 3.22 3.10 -5.25
CA SER A 24 2.69 3.36 -6.59
C SER A 24 1.20 3.12 -6.61
N GLU A 25 0.51 3.84 -7.50
CA GLU A 25 -0.86 3.50 -7.84
C GLU A 25 -0.87 2.18 -8.65
N ALA A 26 -1.82 1.31 -8.34
CA ALA A 26 -2.01 0.06 -9.04
C ALA A 26 -3.48 -0.16 -9.37
N GLU A 27 -3.74 -0.57 -10.61
CA GLU A 27 -5.04 -1.00 -11.09
C GLU A 27 -5.19 -2.51 -10.89
N ILE A 28 -6.35 -2.95 -10.40
CA ILE A 28 -6.73 -4.37 -10.46
C ILE A 28 -7.27 -4.66 -11.86
N LEU A 29 -6.61 -5.59 -12.56
CA LEU A 29 -7.07 -6.04 -13.86
C LEU A 29 -8.29 -6.96 -13.67
N PRO A 30 -9.41 -6.68 -14.34
CA PRO A 30 -10.62 -7.47 -14.19
C PRO A 30 -10.37 -8.90 -14.67
N GLU A 31 -10.59 -9.85 -13.76
CA GLU A 31 -10.70 -11.27 -14.09
C GLU A 31 -12.18 -11.62 -14.12
N ASN A 32 -12.62 -12.33 -15.16
CA ASN A 32 -14.04 -12.57 -15.45
C ASN A 32 -14.83 -13.03 -14.19
N GLY A 33 -15.66 -12.14 -13.63
CA GLY A 33 -16.69 -12.50 -12.64
C GLY A 33 -16.52 -12.01 -11.21
N ILE A 34 -15.51 -11.19 -10.87
CA ILE A 34 -15.41 -10.60 -9.52
C ILE A 34 -15.99 -9.17 -9.53
N LEU A 35 -17.18 -8.99 -8.94
CA LEU A 35 -17.93 -7.73 -8.97
C LEU A 35 -17.60 -6.76 -7.82
N ASP A 36 -16.96 -7.23 -6.75
CA ASP A 36 -16.72 -6.46 -5.51
C ASP A 36 -15.23 -6.13 -5.27
N THR A 37 -14.42 -6.06 -6.32
CA THR A 37 -13.01 -5.68 -6.20
C THR A 37 -12.81 -4.17 -6.26
N PRO A 38 -11.94 -3.58 -5.42
CA PRO A 38 -11.48 -2.21 -5.64
C PRO A 38 -10.92 -2.07 -7.05
N GLN A 39 -11.14 -0.93 -7.70
CA GLN A 39 -10.47 -0.65 -8.98
C GLN A 39 -9.00 -0.28 -8.76
N TRP A 40 -8.76 0.54 -7.73
CA TRP A 40 -7.48 1.17 -7.46
C TRP A 40 -6.92 0.75 -6.11
N LEU A 41 -5.61 0.65 -6.05
CA LEU A 41 -4.84 0.25 -4.87
C LEU A 41 -3.57 1.10 -4.76
N ALA A 42 -3.11 1.28 -3.53
CA ALA A 42 -1.75 1.74 -3.27
C ALA A 42 -0.85 0.52 -3.04
N MET A 43 0.16 0.36 -3.88
CA MET A 43 1.15 -0.70 -3.82
C MET A 43 2.43 -0.20 -3.18
N LEU A 44 2.77 -0.71 -1.99
CA LEU A 44 3.99 -0.38 -1.26
C LEU A 44 5.09 -1.39 -1.55
N PHE A 45 6.32 -0.93 -1.73
CA PHE A 45 7.49 -1.77 -1.98
C PHE A 45 8.79 -1.13 -1.50
N PRO A 46 9.85 -1.92 -1.27
CA PRO A 46 11.15 -1.38 -0.90
C PRO A 46 11.72 -0.60 -2.08
N SER A 47 12.22 0.61 -1.84
CA SER A 47 12.87 1.38 -2.90
C SER A 47 14.17 0.69 -3.31
N PHE A 48 14.20 0.10 -4.51
CA PHE A 48 15.36 -0.64 -5.04
C PHE A 48 16.59 0.24 -5.25
N SER A 49 16.39 1.55 -5.46
CA SER A 49 17.46 2.54 -5.59
C SER A 49 17.89 3.15 -4.25
N ALA A 50 17.30 2.73 -3.13
CA ALA A 50 17.66 3.26 -1.83
C ALA A 50 19.07 2.80 -1.41
N PRO A 51 19.88 3.68 -0.82
CA PRO A 51 21.22 3.34 -0.33
C PRO A 51 21.20 2.26 0.78
N ASN A 52 20.03 1.96 1.36
CA ASN A 52 19.86 0.93 2.38
C ASN A 52 18.63 0.04 2.07
N TYR A 53 18.68 -0.68 0.95
CA TYR A 53 17.62 -1.58 0.49
C TYR A 53 17.20 -2.63 1.55
N GLN A 54 18.16 -3.16 2.31
CA GLN A 54 17.86 -4.16 3.35
C GLN A 54 16.98 -3.57 4.47
N HIS A 55 17.28 -2.36 4.92
CA HIS A 55 16.42 -1.64 5.88
C HIS A 55 15.04 -1.32 5.29
N ALA A 56 14.94 -1.03 3.98
CA ALA A 56 13.64 -0.83 3.34
C ALA A 56 12.77 -2.10 3.34
N LYS A 57 13.39 -3.28 3.14
CA LYS A 57 12.70 -4.58 3.26
C LYS A 57 12.21 -4.85 4.68
N GLU A 58 13.05 -4.57 5.68
CA GLU A 58 12.70 -4.75 7.09
C GLU A 58 11.54 -3.82 7.51
N ASN A 59 11.54 -2.57 7.04
CA ASN A 59 10.42 -1.65 7.27
C ASN A 59 9.11 -2.18 6.67
N LEU A 60 9.15 -2.67 5.43
CA LEU A 60 7.97 -3.23 4.77
C LEU A 60 7.44 -4.46 5.52
N LYS A 61 8.35 -5.30 6.04
CA LYS A 61 7.98 -6.42 6.91
C LYS A 61 7.31 -5.94 8.20
N HIS A 62 7.87 -4.94 8.88
CA HIS A 62 7.25 -4.36 10.07
C HIS A 62 5.87 -3.77 9.78
N GLU A 63 5.69 -3.13 8.62
CA GLU A 63 4.39 -2.63 8.19
C GLU A 63 3.37 -3.77 8.05
N TYR A 64 3.73 -4.85 7.35
CA TYR A 64 2.92 -6.07 7.27
C TYR A 64 2.56 -6.61 8.66
N GLU A 65 3.53 -6.76 9.56
CA GLU A 65 3.31 -7.30 10.90
C GLU A 65 2.38 -6.41 11.74
N ASN A 66 2.47 -5.08 11.59
CA ASN A 66 1.60 -4.13 12.29
C ASN A 66 0.11 -4.31 11.93
N TYR A 67 -0.22 -4.70 10.69
CA TYR A 67 -1.60 -4.96 10.29
C TYR A 67 -2.26 -6.13 11.04
N PHE A 68 -1.47 -7.00 11.70
CA PHE A 68 -2.00 -8.08 12.55
C PHE A 68 -2.13 -7.70 14.03
N VAL A 69 -1.66 -6.52 14.43
CA VAL A 69 -1.88 -6.01 15.78
C VAL A 69 -3.38 -5.79 15.96
N PRO A 70 -4.04 -6.37 16.98
CA PRO A 70 -5.50 -6.35 17.10
C PRO A 70 -6.12 -4.96 17.02
N SER A 71 -5.50 -3.96 17.65
CA SER A 71 -5.99 -2.57 17.62
C SER A 71 -5.93 -1.93 16.24
N ILE A 72 -4.99 -2.35 15.39
CA ILE A 72 -4.88 -1.88 14.01
C ILE A 72 -5.87 -2.65 13.13
N ALA A 73 -5.90 -3.98 13.26
CA ALA A 73 -6.78 -4.85 12.46
C ALA A 73 -8.28 -4.56 12.65
N SER A 74 -8.70 -4.11 13.84
CA SER A 74 -10.12 -3.87 14.15
C SER A 74 -10.61 -2.45 13.90
N ASP A 75 -9.71 -1.49 13.70
CA ASP A 75 -10.06 -0.06 13.67
C ASP A 75 -10.28 0.43 12.23
N VAL A 76 -11.35 1.20 12.04
CA VAL A 76 -11.77 1.76 10.74
C VAL A 76 -10.92 2.95 10.30
N CYS A 77 -10.09 3.49 11.19
CA CYS A 77 -9.20 4.62 10.92
C CYS A 77 -7.89 4.20 10.23
N PHE A 78 -7.58 2.90 10.20
CA PHE A 78 -6.45 2.39 9.44
C PHE A 78 -6.90 1.92 8.06
N ARG A 79 -6.08 2.23 7.07
CA ARG A 79 -6.26 1.79 5.69
C ARG A 79 -6.33 0.26 5.64
N LYS A 80 -7.16 -0.31 4.78
CA LYS A 80 -7.19 -1.78 4.62
C LYS A 80 -5.95 -2.29 3.87
N MET A 81 -5.33 -3.36 4.38
CA MET A 81 -4.38 -4.19 3.63
C MET A 81 -5.15 -5.31 2.92
N TYR A 82 -5.06 -5.38 1.59
CA TYR A 82 -5.82 -6.33 0.79
C TYR A 82 -5.03 -7.57 0.37
N ASP A 83 -3.72 -7.41 0.14
CA ASP A 83 -2.87 -8.48 -0.39
C ASP A 83 -1.40 -8.26 -0.02
N VAL A 84 -0.63 -9.36 -0.01
CA VAL A 84 0.80 -9.39 0.29
C VAL A 84 1.48 -10.30 -0.71
N ILE A 85 2.35 -9.71 -1.53
CA ILE A 85 2.93 -10.37 -2.69
C ILE A 85 4.40 -10.66 -2.36
N GLY A 86 4.74 -11.94 -2.34
CA GLY A 86 6.11 -12.40 -2.10
C GLY A 86 6.99 -12.30 -3.34
N ASP A 87 8.31 -12.37 -3.12
CA ASP A 87 9.30 -12.39 -4.19
C ASP A 87 9.13 -13.65 -5.09
N PRO A 88 8.86 -13.49 -6.40
CA PRO A 88 8.70 -14.61 -7.33
C PRO A 88 9.99 -15.42 -7.54
N VAL A 89 11.16 -14.90 -7.17
CA VAL A 89 12.48 -15.55 -7.35
C VAL A 89 12.87 -16.41 -6.15
N ASN A 90 12.28 -16.17 -4.96
CA ASN A 90 12.64 -16.84 -3.70
C ASN A 90 11.57 -17.84 -3.23
N ILE A 91 10.89 -18.52 -4.16
CA ILE A 91 9.93 -19.59 -3.87
C ILE A 91 10.69 -20.89 -3.52
N GLY A 92 11.34 -20.95 -2.36
CA GLY A 92 12.04 -22.18 -1.94
C GLY A 92 12.98 -22.06 -0.75
N SER A 93 13.38 -20.84 -0.39
CA SER A 93 14.13 -20.59 0.84
C SER A 93 13.14 -20.66 2.01
N GLY A 94 13.33 -21.58 2.95
CA GLY A 94 12.44 -21.75 4.12
C GLY A 94 12.44 -20.58 5.13
N ASP A 95 12.73 -19.36 4.69
CA ASP A 95 12.82 -18.13 5.50
C ASP A 95 11.48 -17.38 5.65
N GLY A 96 10.38 -17.95 5.14
CA GLY A 96 9.07 -17.32 5.22
C GLY A 96 8.84 -16.25 4.16
N GLY A 97 9.58 -16.25 3.04
CA GLY A 97 9.26 -15.50 1.83
C GLY A 97 9.39 -14.00 2.01
N SER A 98 10.45 -13.42 1.48
CA SER A 98 10.63 -11.96 1.39
C SER A 98 9.38 -11.29 0.81
N ILE A 99 8.64 -10.53 1.64
CA ILE A 99 7.55 -9.67 1.19
C ILE A 99 8.14 -8.64 0.23
N SER A 100 7.64 -8.62 -1.01
CA SER A 100 8.08 -7.68 -2.04
C SER A 100 7.10 -6.53 -2.19
N TYR A 101 5.80 -6.80 -2.02
CA TYR A 101 4.77 -5.78 -2.14
C TYR A 101 3.66 -5.97 -1.11
N ILE A 102 3.10 -4.85 -0.66
CA ILE A 102 1.84 -4.80 0.09
C ILE A 102 0.85 -4.01 -0.75
N ALA A 103 -0.32 -4.59 -1.01
CA ALA A 103 -1.42 -3.91 -1.68
C ALA A 103 -2.43 -3.42 -0.65
N SER A 104 -2.69 -2.11 -0.65
CA SER A 104 -3.52 -1.43 0.34
C SER A 104 -4.58 -0.55 -0.32
N GLU A 105 -5.59 -0.17 0.45
CA GLU A 105 -6.67 0.70 0.00
C GLU A 105 -6.19 2.03 -0.56
N TRP A 106 -6.73 2.38 -1.74
CA TRP A 106 -6.50 3.67 -2.37
C TRP A 106 -7.29 4.76 -1.66
N LEU A 107 -6.64 5.89 -1.41
CA LEU A 107 -7.29 7.11 -0.94
C LEU A 107 -7.02 8.22 -1.95
N GLU A 108 -8.07 8.85 -2.45
CA GLU A 108 -7.98 9.91 -3.48
C GLU A 108 -7.25 11.17 -3.00
N THR A 109 -7.16 11.38 -1.70
CA THR A 109 -6.57 12.58 -1.09
C THR A 109 -5.81 12.24 0.18
N THR A 110 -4.75 12.98 0.46
CA THR A 110 -4.09 13.00 1.76
C THR A 110 -4.69 14.08 2.67
N LEU A 111 -4.32 14.07 3.95
CA LEU A 111 -4.74 15.12 4.88
C LEU A 111 -4.15 16.50 4.53
N GLU A 112 -3.01 16.55 3.83
CA GLU A 112 -2.40 17.77 3.34
C GLU A 112 -3.24 18.44 2.23
N ASP A 113 -3.95 17.62 1.43
CA ASP A 113 -4.76 18.09 0.31
C ASP A 113 -6.12 18.67 0.72
N VAL A 114 -6.44 18.63 2.02
CA VAL A 114 -7.74 19.09 2.55
C VAL A 114 -7.58 20.21 3.56
N GLN A 115 -8.43 21.23 3.45
CA GLN A 115 -8.47 22.37 4.35
C GLN A 115 -9.53 22.15 5.43
N TYR A 116 -9.15 22.36 6.70
CA TYR A 116 -10.09 22.38 7.82
C TYR A 116 -11.13 23.50 7.66
N ARG A 117 -12.41 23.16 7.76
CA ARG A 117 -13.53 24.12 7.71
C ARG A 117 -14.49 23.92 8.88
N PRO A 118 -14.60 24.89 9.80
CA PRO A 118 -15.40 24.72 11.03
C PRO A 118 -16.91 24.66 10.82
N CYS A 119 -17.44 24.96 9.62
CA CYS A 119 -18.88 24.88 9.34
C CYS A 119 -19.16 24.14 8.02
N MET A 120 -19.98 23.08 8.15
CA MET A 120 -20.29 22.03 7.17
C MET A 120 -19.15 21.06 6.84
N ARG A 121 -19.09 19.96 7.60
CA ARG A 121 -18.25 18.76 7.39
C ARG A 121 -16.75 19.10 7.32
N THR A 122 -16.21 19.36 8.52
CA THR A 122 -14.82 19.46 9.03
C THR A 122 -13.62 19.62 8.07
N TYR A 123 -13.58 19.01 6.88
CA TYR A 123 -12.51 19.14 5.90
C TYR A 123 -13.08 19.24 4.48
N ALA A 124 -12.50 20.10 3.65
CA ALA A 124 -12.84 20.23 2.22
C ALA A 124 -11.57 20.23 1.37
N THR A 125 -11.59 19.59 0.21
CA THR A 125 -10.46 19.57 -0.73
C THR A 125 -10.06 20.98 -1.13
N ILE A 126 -8.75 21.24 -1.15
CA ILE A 126 -8.20 22.48 -1.68
C ILE A 126 -8.40 22.44 -3.20
N ARG A 127 -9.30 23.29 -3.73
CA ARG A 127 -9.43 23.46 -5.18
C ARG A 127 -8.24 24.29 -5.66
N GLY A 128 -7.38 23.68 -6.49
CA GLY A 128 -6.43 24.39 -7.36
C GLY A 128 -7.13 25.09 -8.52
#